data_AF-A0A916VB04-F1
#
_entry.id   AF-A0A916VB04-F1
#
_cell.length_a   1.000
_cell.length_b   1.000
_cell.length_c   1.000
_cell.angle_alpha   90.00
_cell.angle_beta   90.00
_cell.angle_gamma   90.00
#
_symmetry.space_group_name_H-M   'P 1'
#
loop_
_entity.id
_entity.type
_entity.pdbx_description
1 polymer ?
#
loop_
_entity_poly.entity_id
_entity_poly.type
_entity_poly.pdbx_seq_one_letter_code
_entity_poly.pdbx_strand_id
1 'polypeptide(L)'
;MSELNAAAEHESVEEIVIDHLELGKVIARLTNTLEDGVKNGIKRGLLHLPASDRHLLLIASDMVQKSKKFPNYKLTFYHKGMGEGTNTCAVTFTEL
;
A
#
# COMPACT_ATOMS: atom_id res chain seq x y z
N MET A 1 31.91 27.51 27.54
CA MET A 1 30.45 27.52 27.31
C MET A 1 30.20 28.20 26.00
N SER A 2 29.83 27.44 24.98
CA SER A 2 29.35 27.97 23.70
C SER A 2 28.20 27.06 23.30
N GLU A 3 27.05 27.68 23.13
CA GLU A 3 25.74 27.05 23.10
C GLU A 3 25.59 26.21 21.84
N LEU A 4 25.32 24.91 22.02
CA LEU A 4 24.86 24.04 20.95
C LEU A 4 23.46 24.53 20.53
N ASN A 5 23.40 25.22 19.38
CA ASN A 5 22.15 25.37 18.64
C ASN A 5 21.74 24.00 18.10
N ALA A 6 20.99 23.26 18.92
CA ALA A 6 20.19 22.13 18.46
C ALA A 6 19.05 22.71 17.62
N ALA A 7 19.24 22.76 16.30
CA ALA A 7 18.15 22.94 15.36
C ALA A 7 17.24 21.71 15.51
N ALA A 8 16.15 21.86 16.26
CA ALA A 8 15.06 20.91 16.26
C ALA A 8 14.45 20.93 14.86
N GLU A 9 14.87 20.00 14.01
CA GLU A 9 14.17 19.66 12.78
C GLU A 9 12.76 19.23 13.20
N HIS A 10 11.81 20.15 13.10
CA HIS A 10 10.40 19.82 13.15
C HIS A 10 10.13 18.90 11.96
N GLU A 11 10.14 17.59 12.18
CA GLU A 11 9.49 16.64 11.29
C GLU A 11 8.04 17.07 11.17
N SER A 12 7.69 17.70 10.06
CA SER A 12 6.31 17.99 9.71
C SER A 12 5.62 16.64 9.56
N VAL A 13 4.84 16.25 10.56
CA VAL A 13 3.93 15.11 10.45
C VAL A 13 2.93 15.46 9.36
N GLU A 14 3.16 14.96 8.14
CA GLU A 14 2.21 15.10 7.04
C GLU A 14 0.91 14.39 7.45
N GLU A 15 -0.15 15.16 7.68
CA GLU A 15 -1.48 14.61 7.88
C GLU A 15 -2.00 14.06 6.55
N ILE A 16 -2.10 12.73 6.46
CA ILE A 16 -2.62 12.06 5.27
C ILE A 16 -4.15 12.16 5.29
N VAL A 17 -4.70 13.12 4.58
CA VAL A 17 -6.16 13.21 4.35
C VAL A 17 -6.56 12.21 3.29
N ILE A 18 -7.47 11.29 3.64
CA ILE A 18 -7.97 10.25 2.74
C ILE A 18 -9.46 10.41 2.49
N ASP A 19 -9.82 10.44 1.20
CA ASP A 19 -11.21 10.27 0.76
C ASP A 19 -11.67 8.83 0.99
N HIS A 20 -12.69 8.66 1.83
CA HIS A 20 -13.24 7.36 2.19
C HIS A 20 -13.85 6.62 0.98
N LEU A 21 -14.45 7.33 0.03
CA LEU A 21 -15.03 6.73 -1.18
C LEU A 21 -13.93 6.18 -2.09
N GLU A 22 -12.86 6.95 -2.31
CA GLU A 22 -11.71 6.48 -3.09
C GLU A 22 -10.99 5.33 -2.40
N LEU A 23 -10.84 5.38 -1.06
CA LEU A 23 -10.29 4.27 -0.30
C LEU A 23 -11.12 3.00 -0.46
N GLY A 24 -12.45 3.11 -0.38
CA GLY A 24 -13.37 1.99 -0.58
C GLY A 24 -13.20 1.33 -1.95
N LYS A 25 -13.01 2.13 -3.01
CA LYS A 25 -12.73 1.61 -4.37
C LYS A 25 -11.40 0.85 -4.43
N VAL A 26 -10.35 1.38 -3.81
CA VAL A 26 -9.04 0.73 -3.78
C VAL A 26 -9.07 -0.58 -2.98
N ILE A 27 -9.76 -0.61 -1.84
CA ILE A 27 -9.99 -1.84 -1.06
C ILE A 27 -10.73 -2.89 -1.88
N ALA A 28 -11.82 -2.49 -2.56
CA ALA A 28 -12.60 -3.41 -3.39
C ALA A 28 -11.73 -3.98 -4.53
N ARG A 29 -10.97 -3.12 -5.22
CA ARG A 29 -10.07 -3.54 -6.31
C ARG A 29 -8.98 -4.50 -5.84
N LEU A 30 -8.33 -4.21 -4.71
CA LEU A 30 -7.31 -5.08 -4.12
C LEU A 30 -7.90 -6.43 -3.70
N THR A 31 -9.07 -6.40 -3.05
CA THR A 31 -9.78 -7.60 -2.61
C THR A 31 -10.17 -8.49 -3.79
N ASN A 32 -10.74 -7.93 -4.85
CA ASN A 32 -11.10 -8.69 -6.05
C ASN A 32 -9.87 -9.31 -6.73
N THR A 33 -8.77 -8.56 -6.82
CA THR A 33 -7.51 -9.07 -7.39
C THR A 33 -6.98 -10.27 -6.58
N LEU A 34 -7.07 -10.21 -5.26
CA LEU A 34 -6.70 -11.31 -4.37
C LEU A 34 -7.63 -12.51 -4.53
N GLU A 35 -8.95 -12.30 -4.60
CA GLU A 35 -9.93 -13.36 -4.82
C GLU A 35 -9.71 -14.09 -6.14
N ASP A 36 -9.49 -13.33 -7.22
CA ASP A 36 -9.16 -13.89 -8.52
C ASP A 36 -7.84 -14.66 -8.47
N GLY A 37 -6.82 -14.11 -7.79
CA GLY A 37 -5.55 -14.79 -7.59
C GLY A 37 -5.70 -16.13 -6.87
N VAL A 38 -6.43 -16.14 -5.74
CA VAL A 38 -6.71 -17.36 -4.96
C VAL A 38 -7.48 -18.37 -5.79
N LYS A 39 -8.52 -17.95 -6.51
CA LYS A 39 -9.36 -18.83 -7.34
C LYS A 39 -8.56 -19.50 -8.46
N ASN A 40 -7.54 -18.83 -8.97
CA ASN A 40 -6.68 -19.34 -10.05
C ASN A 40 -5.37 -19.97 -9.55
N GLY A 41 -5.18 -20.14 -8.24
CA GLY A 41 -3.95 -20.71 -7.66
C GLY A 41 -2.70 -19.86 -7.86
N ILE A 42 -2.85 -18.53 -7.98
CA ILE A 42 -1.73 -17.59 -8.11
C ILE A 42 -1.02 -17.45 -6.76
N LYS A 43 0.19 -18.04 -6.68
CA LYS A 43 1.03 -17.95 -5.48
C LYS A 43 1.70 -16.59 -5.27
N ARG A 44 1.90 -15.83 -6.35
CA ARG A 44 2.48 -14.49 -6.30
C ARG A 44 1.86 -13.62 -7.38
N GLY A 45 1.25 -12.52 -6.96
CA GLY A 45 0.68 -11.54 -7.87
C GLY A 45 1.04 -10.10 -7.47
N LEU A 46 0.64 -9.18 -8.33
CA LEU A 46 0.99 -7.77 -8.24
C LEU A 46 -0.19 -6.92 -8.71
N LEU A 47 -0.52 -5.90 -7.92
CA LEU A 47 -1.46 -4.86 -8.30
C LEU A 47 -0.72 -3.52 -8.35
N HIS A 48 -0.76 -2.86 -9.50
CA HIS A 48 -0.28 -1.48 -9.66
C HIS A 48 -1.44 -0.49 -9.67
N LEU A 49 -1.19 0.69 -9.10
CA LEU A 49 -2.03 1.87 -9.22
C LEU A 49 -1.17 3.10 -9.57
N PRO A 50 -1.76 4.20 -10.04
CA PRO A 50 -1.05 5.47 -10.20
C PRO A 50 -0.32 5.89 -8.92
N ALA A 51 0.81 6.59 -9.05
CA ALA A 51 1.57 7.06 -7.90
C ALA A 51 0.81 8.09 -7.03
N SER A 52 -0.24 8.72 -7.56
CA SER A 52 -1.18 9.56 -6.80
C SER A 52 -1.91 8.79 -5.72
N ASP A 53 -2.14 7.48 -5.93
CA ASP A 53 -2.98 6.66 -5.07
C ASP A 53 -2.16 5.92 -4.00
N ARG A 54 -0.88 6.29 -3.83
CA ARG A 54 0.06 5.59 -2.94
C ARG A 54 -0.45 5.45 -1.50
N HIS A 55 -1.06 6.50 -0.97
CA HIS A 55 -1.55 6.51 0.41
C HIS A 55 -2.83 5.66 0.54
N LEU A 56 -3.70 5.74 -0.47
CA LEU A 56 -4.89 4.89 -0.56
C LEU A 56 -4.49 3.41 -0.61
N LEU A 57 -3.52 3.06 -1.46
CA LEU A 57 -3.07 1.68 -1.63
C LEU A 57 -2.32 1.15 -0.41
N LEU A 58 -1.50 1.99 0.24
CA LEU A 58 -0.85 1.65 1.51
C LEU A 58 -1.90 1.27 2.56
N ILE A 59 -2.88 2.14 2.80
CA ILE A 59 -3.89 1.93 3.83
C ILE A 59 -4.82 0.77 3.46
N ALA A 60 -5.24 0.66 2.21
CA ALA A 60 -6.03 -0.48 1.74
C ALA A 60 -5.28 -1.80 1.95
N SER A 61 -3.97 -1.85 1.68
CA SER A 61 -3.17 -3.06 1.88
C SER A 61 -3.09 -3.49 3.35
N ASP A 62 -2.92 -2.52 4.25
CA ASP A 62 -2.91 -2.77 5.69
C ASP A 62 -4.28 -3.24 6.19
N MET A 63 -5.36 -2.58 5.78
CA MET A 63 -6.73 -2.97 6.14
C MET A 63 -7.07 -4.37 5.65
N VAL A 64 -6.77 -4.70 4.39
CA VAL A 64 -7.01 -6.03 3.83
C VAL A 64 -6.16 -7.09 4.56
N GLN A 65 -4.88 -6.82 4.84
CA GLN A 65 -4.03 -7.74 5.59
C GLN A 65 -4.55 -8.00 7.02
N LYS A 66 -5.00 -6.94 7.70
CA LYS A 66 -5.56 -7.01 9.06
C LYS A 66 -6.95 -7.63 9.11
N SER A 67 -7.73 -7.57 8.03
CA SER A 67 -9.04 -8.22 7.93
C SER A 67 -8.96 -9.75 8.05
N LYS A 68 -7.78 -10.34 7.81
CA LYS A 68 -7.56 -11.80 7.77
C LYS A 68 -8.43 -12.54 6.76
N LYS A 69 -9.03 -11.86 5.78
CA LYS A 69 -9.79 -12.49 4.69
C LYS A 69 -8.95 -13.45 3.84
N PHE A 70 -7.66 -13.13 3.67
CA PHE A 70 -6.69 -13.95 2.94
C PHE A 70 -5.53 -14.36 3.86
N PRO A 71 -5.77 -15.26 4.83
CA PRO A 71 -4.81 -15.53 5.90
C PRO A 71 -3.52 -16.19 5.40
N ASN A 72 -3.56 -16.88 4.25
CA ASN A 72 -2.43 -17.54 3.63
C ASN A 72 -1.63 -16.62 2.69
N TYR A 73 -1.98 -15.35 2.60
CA TYR A 73 -1.32 -14.39 1.72
C TYR A 73 -0.73 -13.24 2.53
N LYS A 74 0.52 -12.91 2.22
CA LYS A 74 1.20 -11.71 2.69
C LYS A 74 1.12 -10.62 1.63
N LEU A 75 0.63 -9.46 2.01
CA LEU A 75 0.62 -8.25 1.21
C LEU A 75 1.89 -7.45 1.52
N THR A 76 2.55 -6.92 0.49
CA THR A 76 3.73 -6.05 0.62
C THR A 76 3.57 -4.84 -0.28
N PHE A 77 3.50 -3.66 0.33
CA PHE A 77 3.36 -2.40 -0.38
C PHE A 77 4.71 -1.87 -0.86
N TYR A 78 4.71 -1.27 -2.05
CA TYR A 78 5.83 -0.60 -2.68
C TYR A 78 5.42 0.81 -3.09
N HIS A 79 6.13 1.80 -2.55
CA HIS A 79 5.91 3.22 -2.84
C HIS A 79 6.18 3.58 -4.31
N LYS A 80 7.12 2.86 -4.94
CA LYS A 80 7.38 2.88 -6.37
C LYS A 80 7.06 1.50 -6.91
N GLY A 81 6.22 1.43 -7.95
CA GLY A 81 5.87 0.18 -8.58
C GLY A 81 7.07 -0.56 -9.15
N MET A 82 6.90 -1.84 -9.48
CA MET A 82 7.95 -2.64 -10.11
C MET A 82 8.09 -2.24 -11.58
N GLY A 83 9.17 -1.53 -11.93
CA GLY A 83 9.52 -1.11 -13.29
C GLY A 83 10.23 0.25 -13.30
N GLU A 84 11.37 0.34 -14.00
CA GLU A 84 12.12 1.59 -14.13
C GLU A 84 11.27 2.66 -14.85
N GLY A 85 11.17 3.86 -14.27
CA GLY A 85 10.38 4.96 -14.83
C GLY A 85 8.86 4.84 -14.68
N THR A 86 8.35 3.85 -13.93
CA THR A 86 6.90 3.72 -13.74
C THR A 86 6.37 4.73 -12.73
N ASN A 87 5.45 5.61 -13.15
CA ASN A 87 4.75 6.56 -12.27
C ASN A 87 3.61 5.87 -11.49
N THR A 88 3.95 4.77 -10.82
CA THR A 88 2.99 3.89 -10.15
C THR A 88 3.43 3.56 -8.73
N CYS A 89 2.47 3.17 -7.89
CA CYS A 89 2.70 2.42 -6.66
C CYS A 89 2.18 0.99 -6.84
N ALA A 90 2.56 0.07 -5.94
CA ALA A 90 2.11 -1.31 -6.08
C ALA A 90 1.95 -2.05 -4.75
N VAL A 91 1.18 -3.13 -4.79
CA VAL A 91 1.13 -4.15 -3.73
C VAL A 91 1.36 -5.51 -4.36
N THR A 92 2.35 -6.25 -3.86
CA THR A 92 2.45 -7.69 -4.15
C THR A 92 1.64 -8.46 -3.12
N PHE A 93 1.04 -9.57 -3.55
CA PHE A 93 0.50 -10.59 -2.65
C PHE A 93 1.20 -11.92 -2.92
N THR A 94 1.69 -12.56 -1.85
CA THR A 94 2.46 -13.81 -1.94
C THR A 94 1.91 -14.83 -0.96
N GLU A 95 1.68 -16.05 -1.42
CA GLU A 95 1.29 -17.20 -0.61
C GLU A 95 2.40 -17.54 0.41
N LEU A 96 1.99 -17.82 1.65
CA LEU A 96 2.87 -18.14 2.79
C LEU A 96 3.28 -19.61 2.83
#